data_AF-A0A7S2RD96-F1
#
_entry.id   AF-A0A7S2RD96-F1
#
_cell.length_a   1.000
_cell.length_b   1.000
_cell.length_c   1.000
_cell.angle_alpha   90.00
_cell.angle_beta   90.00
_cell.angle_gamma   90.00
#
_symmetry.space_group_name_H-M   'P 1'
#
loop_
_entity.id
_entity.type
_entity.pdbx_description
1 polymer ?
#
loop_
_entity_poly.entity_id
_entity_poly.type
_entity_poly.pdbx_seq_one_letter_code
_entity_poly.pdbx_strand_id
1 'polypeptide(L)'
;RIYFILERNLRRNPIFHIGLFNKMADNTDASDPANLIGKAVKIINLASRQELNGHLGKVMGFKVDRERYTVQLSAISPAAAAAASRAGQSAPQAQTFDLKAHNLVAATLPDRVMEKFETTKTLFRTIYGDPAIREQVRRLYTSIKTRLPPGIKPEHVGIGALVLSIILVRFIGFSKFIMLFCLLSMVPLVCMPDIAAGTDAKTCLKKFPTRWREILVQATGYTRISEKAAIIGFGILLLLSLKILFTQAAPIPVSSVNTESLGPDNTWGTNDHTRQFWKEFETAEDMYKLGFADAEASKEYGASLPVDAASIKLALSSGGEEKISSAGEYESNDWQYQSPQSTKKQNKFGFTTIIAIVSLMRTLKELAFTPDNRPNFQLFLTNLKMLESWKLGLLGVCVYQIFNAFLF
;
A
#
# COMPACT_ATOMS: atom_id res chain seq x y z
N ARG A 1 -2.25 27.63 -20.72
CA ARG A 1 -0.79 27.53 -20.98
C ARG A 1 -0.04 26.76 -19.87
N ILE A 2 -0.26 27.05 -18.57
CA ILE A 2 0.38 26.32 -17.45
C ILE A 2 -0.09 24.86 -17.34
N TYR A 3 -1.39 24.60 -17.51
CA TYR A 3 -1.94 23.23 -17.52
C TYR A 3 -1.31 22.36 -18.63
N PHE A 4 -1.07 22.95 -19.79
CA PHE A 4 -0.45 22.29 -20.94
C PHE A 4 1.05 21.99 -20.72
N ILE A 5 1.74 22.76 -19.87
CA ILE A 5 3.14 22.52 -19.50
C ILE A 5 3.23 21.40 -18.44
N LEU A 6 2.29 21.35 -17.49
CA LEU A 6 2.21 20.26 -16.52
C LEU A 6 1.84 18.91 -17.18
N GLU A 7 0.87 18.90 -18.08
CA GLU A 7 0.43 17.69 -18.77
C GLU A 7 1.52 17.12 -19.71
N ARG A 8 2.31 17.99 -20.35
CA ARG A 8 3.41 17.59 -21.24
C ARG A 8 4.62 17.05 -20.48
N ASN A 9 4.84 17.47 -19.23
CA ASN A 9 5.89 16.91 -18.37
C ASN A 9 5.49 15.59 -17.71
N LEU A 10 4.21 15.39 -17.39
CA LEU A 10 3.70 14.12 -16.87
C LEU A 10 3.71 12.99 -17.90
N ARG A 11 3.50 13.29 -19.20
CA ARG A 11 3.58 12.27 -20.27
C ARG A 11 5.01 11.84 -20.64
N ARG A 12 6.05 12.56 -20.21
CA ARG A 12 7.46 12.26 -20.58
C ARG A 12 8.23 11.40 -19.57
N ASN A 13 7.63 11.04 -18.43
CA ASN A 13 8.28 10.20 -17.41
C ASN A 13 7.44 8.94 -17.12
N PRO A 14 7.63 7.83 -17.84
CA PRO A 14 6.99 6.54 -17.54
C PRO A 14 7.69 5.81 -16.37
N ILE A 15 8.02 6.52 -15.27
CA ILE A 15 8.74 5.95 -14.12
C ILE A 15 7.84 5.99 -12.88
N PHE A 16 6.72 5.29 -12.94
CA PHE A 16 5.97 4.86 -11.75
C PHE A 16 5.49 3.42 -11.95
N HIS A 17 6.44 2.50 -12.12
CA HIS A 17 6.19 1.08 -11.88
C HIS A 17 6.19 0.83 -10.37
N ILE A 18 5.01 0.83 -9.76
CA ILE A 18 4.79 0.37 -8.39
C ILE A 18 4.75 -1.16 -8.43
N GLY A 19 5.92 -1.80 -8.31
CA GLY A 19 6.03 -3.23 -8.02
C GLY A 19 5.88 -3.47 -6.53
N LEU A 20 4.65 -3.57 -6.03
CA LEU A 20 4.35 -3.82 -4.60
C LEU A 20 3.98 -5.28 -4.28
N PHE A 21 4.07 -6.20 -5.24
CA PHE A 21 3.87 -7.63 -5.01
C PHE A 21 5.10 -8.43 -5.45
N ASN A 22 6.11 -8.44 -4.60
CA ASN A 22 7.18 -9.45 -4.59
C ASN A 22 7.49 -9.75 -3.13
N LYS A 23 6.65 -10.57 -2.51
CA LYS A 23 6.91 -11.10 -1.17
C LYS A 23 6.37 -12.53 -1.09
N MET A 24 7.30 -13.47 -1.25
CA MET A 24 7.37 -14.84 -0.72
C MET A 24 8.03 -15.77 -1.74
N ALA A 25 9.35 -15.60 -1.87
CA ALA A 25 10.27 -16.61 -2.35
C ALA A 25 11.57 -16.37 -1.58
N ASP A 26 11.54 -16.70 -0.29
CA ASP A 26 12.69 -16.59 0.62
C ASP A 26 13.36 -17.96 0.65
N ASN A 27 14.13 -18.23 -0.39
CA ASN A 27 15.22 -19.22 -0.49
C ASN A 27 15.68 -19.23 -1.95
N THR A 28 16.59 -18.31 -2.29
CA THR A 28 17.32 -18.36 -3.56
C THR A 28 18.78 -18.20 -3.24
N ASP A 29 19.56 -19.20 -3.63
CA ASP A 29 21.00 -19.23 -3.55
C ASP A 29 21.60 -17.86 -3.90
N ALA A 30 22.50 -17.37 -3.05
CA ALA A 30 23.21 -16.11 -3.24
C ALA A 30 24.08 -16.07 -4.52
N SER A 31 24.10 -17.17 -5.28
CA SER A 31 24.89 -17.37 -6.50
C SER A 31 24.16 -17.02 -7.80
N ASP A 32 22.82 -16.86 -7.82
CA ASP A 32 22.14 -16.48 -9.07
C ASP A 32 22.26 -14.96 -9.32
N PRO A 33 23.03 -14.51 -10.34
CA PRO A 33 23.20 -13.10 -10.64
C PRO A 33 21.88 -12.40 -10.99
N ALA A 34 20.84 -13.13 -11.39
CA ALA A 34 19.55 -12.55 -11.74
C ALA A 34 18.74 -12.06 -10.52
N ASN A 35 19.03 -12.55 -9.31
CA ASN A 35 18.18 -12.35 -8.13
C ASN A 35 18.08 -10.87 -7.69
N LEU A 36 19.09 -10.05 -8.00
CA LEU A 36 19.13 -8.63 -7.59
C LEU A 36 18.56 -7.68 -8.66
N ILE A 37 18.34 -8.13 -9.90
CA ILE A 37 17.91 -7.26 -11.00
C ILE A 37 16.52 -6.67 -10.69
N GLY A 38 16.39 -5.35 -10.81
CA GLY A 38 15.16 -4.62 -10.53
C GLY A 38 14.87 -4.36 -9.04
N LYS A 39 15.64 -4.95 -8.12
CA LYS A 39 15.52 -4.71 -6.68
C LYS A 39 16.29 -3.45 -6.26
N ALA A 40 15.85 -2.85 -5.16
CA ALA A 40 16.61 -1.80 -4.48
C ALA A 40 17.71 -2.44 -3.65
N VAL A 41 18.94 -1.93 -3.77
CA VAL A 41 20.13 -2.43 -3.09
C VAL A 41 20.84 -1.28 -2.38
N LYS A 42 21.40 -1.57 -1.21
CA LYS A 42 22.25 -0.68 -0.44
C LYS A 42 23.70 -0.97 -0.77
N ILE A 43 24.44 0.08 -1.09
CA ILE A 43 25.86 -0.03 -1.39
C ILE A 43 26.64 -0.09 -0.07
N ILE A 44 27.54 -1.06 0.05
CA ILE A 44 28.43 -1.23 1.20
C ILE A 44 29.86 -1.50 0.73
N ASN A 45 30.83 -1.23 1.61
CA ASN A 45 32.23 -1.63 1.47
C ASN A 45 32.94 -1.15 0.18
N LEU A 46 32.50 -0.04 -0.43
CA LEU A 46 33.30 0.59 -1.49
C LEU A 46 34.53 1.30 -0.91
N ALA A 47 35.70 0.74 -1.17
CA ALA A 47 36.98 1.35 -0.78
C ALA A 47 37.32 2.59 -1.62
N SER A 48 36.96 2.61 -2.91
CA SER A 48 37.31 3.69 -3.83
C SER A 48 36.41 4.92 -3.73
N ARG A 49 35.20 4.76 -3.19
CA ARG A 49 34.17 5.81 -3.08
C ARG A 49 33.36 5.61 -1.81
N GLN A 50 33.96 5.97 -0.67
CA GLN A 50 33.33 5.76 0.63
C GLN A 50 32.04 6.57 0.80
N GLU A 51 31.90 7.68 0.08
CA GLU A 51 30.71 8.54 0.04
C GLU A 51 29.48 7.84 -0.54
N LEU A 52 29.65 6.74 -1.29
CA LEU A 52 28.53 5.95 -1.83
C LEU A 52 28.03 4.90 -0.84
N ASN A 53 28.79 4.60 0.22
CA ASN A 53 28.39 3.61 1.21
C ASN A 53 27.18 4.09 2.00
N GLY A 54 26.17 3.23 2.14
CA GLY A 54 24.90 3.52 2.79
C GLY A 54 23.84 4.11 1.85
N HIS A 55 24.20 4.51 0.63
CA HIS A 55 23.23 4.95 -0.37
C HIS A 55 22.49 3.77 -1.01
N LEU A 56 21.26 4.06 -1.42
CA LEU A 56 20.37 3.11 -2.09
C LEU A 56 20.37 3.36 -3.60
N GLY A 57 20.39 2.28 -4.35
CA GLY A 57 20.30 2.30 -5.81
C GLY A 57 19.39 1.19 -6.30
N LYS A 58 18.96 1.32 -7.55
CA LYS A 58 18.21 0.27 -8.25
C LYS A 58 19.14 -0.47 -9.21
N VAL A 59 19.16 -1.79 -9.11
CA VAL A 59 19.91 -2.61 -10.06
C VAL A 59 19.20 -2.63 -11.39
N MET A 60 19.86 -2.12 -12.43
CA MET A 60 19.30 -2.03 -13.78
C MET A 60 19.63 -3.26 -14.62
N GLY A 61 20.76 -3.91 -14.36
CA GLY A 61 21.18 -5.11 -15.07
C GLY A 61 22.48 -5.69 -14.51
N PHE A 62 22.85 -6.86 -15.00
CA PHE A 62 24.10 -7.53 -14.67
C PHE A 62 24.96 -7.68 -15.94
N LYS A 63 26.21 -7.22 -15.88
CA LYS A 63 27.19 -7.35 -16.97
C LYS A 63 27.99 -8.62 -16.74
N VAL A 64 27.66 -9.66 -17.50
CA VAL A 64 28.30 -10.98 -17.41
C VAL A 64 29.81 -10.88 -17.61
N ASP A 65 30.27 -10.08 -18.59
CA ASP A 65 31.70 -9.93 -18.92
C ASP A 65 32.59 -9.44 -17.77
N ARG A 66 32.01 -8.71 -16.82
CA ARG A 66 32.75 -8.06 -15.72
C ARG A 66 32.31 -8.54 -14.35
N GLU A 67 31.33 -9.43 -14.29
CA GLU A 67 30.67 -9.89 -13.06
C GLU A 67 30.24 -8.72 -12.16
N ARG A 68 29.64 -7.69 -12.77
CA ARG A 68 29.24 -6.45 -12.09
C ARG A 68 27.80 -6.08 -12.40
N TYR A 69 27.10 -5.62 -11.37
CA TYR A 69 25.79 -5.03 -11.48
C TYR A 69 25.89 -3.56 -11.87
N THR A 70 25.10 -3.15 -12.85
CA THR A 70 24.90 -1.74 -13.15
C THR A 70 23.81 -1.20 -12.24
N VAL A 71 24.22 -0.41 -11.25
CA VAL A 71 23.34 0.19 -10.23
C VAL A 71 23.12 1.66 -10.58
N GLN A 72 21.86 2.04 -10.75
CA GLN A 72 21.46 3.43 -10.87
C GLN A 72 21.17 3.98 -9.47
N LEU A 73 21.95 4.95 -9.02
CA LEU A 73 21.64 5.63 -7.76
C LEU A 73 20.34 6.41 -7.91
N SER A 74 19.45 6.30 -6.93
CA SER A 74 18.31 7.22 -6.83
C SER A 74 18.88 8.63 -6.70
N ALA A 75 18.60 9.46 -7.72
CA ALA A 75 19.30 10.71 -7.95
C ALA A 75 19.50 11.49 -6.65
N ILE A 76 20.77 11.75 -6.34
CA ILE A 76 21.19 12.55 -5.20
C ILE A 76 20.69 13.97 -5.49
N SER A 77 19.53 14.31 -4.94
CA SER A 77 18.84 15.59 -5.08
C SER A 77 18.14 15.86 -6.42
N PRO A 78 16.80 15.75 -6.49
CA PRO A 78 16.01 16.27 -7.60
C PRO A 78 16.20 17.79 -7.83
N ALA A 79 16.72 18.53 -6.83
CA ALA A 79 17.09 19.93 -6.99
C ALA A 79 18.19 20.14 -8.02
N ALA A 80 19.19 19.24 -8.08
CA ALA A 80 20.27 19.31 -9.05
C ALA A 80 19.77 19.04 -10.47
N ALA A 81 18.85 18.07 -10.62
CA ALA A 81 18.19 17.81 -11.90
C ALA A 81 17.30 18.99 -12.35
N ALA A 82 16.57 19.61 -11.43
CA ALA A 82 15.77 20.80 -11.71
C ALA A 82 16.66 22.02 -12.06
N ALA A 83 17.78 22.22 -11.37
CA ALA A 83 18.72 23.30 -11.67
C ALA A 83 19.38 23.12 -13.05
N ALA A 84 19.83 21.90 -13.39
CA ALA A 84 20.42 21.59 -14.69
C ALA A 84 19.42 21.82 -15.85
N SER A 85 18.16 21.43 -15.67
CA SER A 85 17.12 21.68 -16.69
C SER A 85 16.82 23.17 -16.90
N ARG A 86 16.93 24.01 -15.86
CA ARG A 86 16.82 25.48 -16.00
C ARG A 86 18.03 26.08 -16.73
N ALA A 87 19.21 25.50 -16.57
CA ALA A 87 20.42 25.93 -17.26
C ALA A 87 20.46 25.52 -18.74
N GLY A 88 19.41 24.86 -19.27
CA GLY A 88 19.39 24.33 -20.64
C GLY A 88 20.39 23.21 -20.88
N GLN A 89 21.03 22.71 -19.81
CA GLN A 89 21.92 21.56 -19.88
C GLN A 89 21.08 20.29 -19.89
N SER A 90 21.47 19.32 -20.71
CA SER A 90 20.89 17.99 -20.73
C SER A 90 20.78 17.47 -19.30
N ALA A 91 19.58 17.01 -18.90
CA ALA A 91 19.32 16.54 -17.55
C ALA A 91 20.46 15.60 -17.11
N PRO A 92 21.04 15.79 -15.91
CA PRO A 92 22.16 15.00 -15.45
C PRO A 92 21.75 13.54 -15.56
N GLN A 93 22.40 12.82 -16.47
CA GLN A 93 22.15 11.40 -16.64
C GLN A 93 22.32 10.76 -15.28
N ALA A 94 21.30 10.03 -14.84
CA ALA A 94 21.34 9.34 -13.57
C ALA A 94 22.64 8.53 -13.50
N GLN A 95 23.46 8.81 -12.50
CA GLN A 95 24.77 8.21 -12.40
C GLN A 95 24.60 6.69 -12.22
N THR A 96 25.15 5.94 -13.17
CA THR A 96 25.18 4.48 -13.12
C THR A 96 26.57 4.03 -12.72
N PHE A 97 26.62 3.07 -11.81
CA PHE A 97 27.86 2.52 -11.27
C PHE A 97 27.90 1.01 -11.51
N ASP A 98 29.03 0.51 -11.97
CA ASP A 98 29.25 -0.94 -12.12
C ASP A 98 29.90 -1.50 -10.84
N LEU A 99 29.09 -2.15 -10.00
CA LEU A 99 29.45 -2.62 -8.67
C LEU A 99 29.46 -4.16 -8.60
N LYS A 100 30.39 -4.74 -7.84
CA LYS A 100 30.45 -6.19 -7.59
C LYS A 100 29.33 -6.62 -6.62
N ALA A 101 28.90 -7.88 -6.71
CA ALA A 101 27.83 -8.45 -5.88
C ALA A 101 28.05 -8.24 -4.37
N HIS A 102 29.26 -8.48 -3.85
CA HIS A 102 29.57 -8.34 -2.42
C HIS A 102 29.53 -6.90 -1.89
N ASN A 103 29.49 -5.89 -2.77
CA ASN A 103 29.32 -4.49 -2.39
C ASN A 103 27.85 -4.07 -2.34
N LEU A 104 26.92 -5.02 -2.54
CA LEU A 104 25.50 -4.77 -2.61
C LEU A 104 24.78 -5.66 -1.61
N VAL A 105 23.92 -5.05 -0.80
CA VAL A 105 23.00 -5.76 0.10
C VAL A 105 21.58 -5.42 -0.33
N ALA A 106 20.69 -6.41 -0.37
CA ALA A 106 19.28 -6.14 -0.65
C ALA A 106 18.71 -5.13 0.35
N ALA A 107 18.10 -4.05 -0.15
CA ALA A 107 17.59 -2.99 0.72
C ALA A 107 16.44 -3.53 1.60
N THR A 108 16.59 -3.36 2.90
CA THR A 108 15.57 -3.72 3.88
C THR A 108 14.37 -2.78 3.76
N LEU A 109 13.21 -3.18 4.32
CA LEU A 109 12.03 -2.29 4.35
C LEU A 109 12.31 -0.91 4.97
N PRO A 110 12.99 -0.78 6.14
CA PRO A 110 13.28 0.54 6.70
C PRO A 110 14.20 1.37 5.81
N ASP A 111 15.18 0.76 5.14
CA ASP A 111 16.04 1.47 4.18
C ASP A 111 15.20 2.09 3.05
N ARG A 112 14.26 1.33 2.47
CA ARG A 112 13.37 1.82 1.40
C ARG A 112 12.48 2.97 1.87
N VAL A 113 11.98 2.91 3.10
CA VAL A 113 11.16 3.98 3.68
C VAL A 113 11.99 5.25 3.89
N MET A 114 13.20 5.11 4.42
CA MET A 114 14.12 6.23 4.64
C MET A 114 14.52 6.90 3.32
N GLU A 115 14.74 6.12 2.26
CA GLU A 115 15.01 6.64 0.92
C GLU A 115 13.88 7.53 0.38
N LYS A 116 12.64 7.04 0.53
CA LYS A 116 11.45 7.79 0.11
C LYS A 116 11.29 9.05 0.94
N PHE A 117 11.60 8.99 2.23
CA PHE A 117 11.57 10.14 3.11
C PHE A 117 12.59 11.20 2.70
N GLU A 118 13.86 10.84 2.49
CA GLU A 118 14.90 11.79 2.04
C GLU A 118 14.61 12.34 0.63
N THR A 119 14.08 11.52 -0.28
CA THR A 119 13.62 11.98 -1.60
C THR A 119 12.48 13.00 -1.46
N THR A 120 11.53 12.74 -0.56
CA THR A 120 10.41 13.65 -0.31
C THR A 120 10.89 14.95 0.33
N LYS A 121 11.78 14.87 1.31
CA LYS A 121 12.41 16.02 1.98
C LYS A 121 13.21 16.90 1.02
N THR A 122 13.95 16.31 0.09
CA THR A 122 14.68 17.06 -0.95
C THR A 122 13.73 17.71 -1.95
N LEU A 123 12.65 17.03 -2.37
CA LEU A 123 11.59 17.65 -3.15
C LEU A 123 10.96 18.82 -2.41
N PHE A 124 10.64 18.68 -1.12
CA PHE A 124 10.14 19.77 -0.30
C PHE A 124 11.11 20.94 -0.24
N ARG A 125 12.40 20.70 0.04
CA ARG A 125 13.41 21.78 0.02
C ARG A 125 13.49 22.49 -1.33
N THR A 126 13.40 21.74 -2.42
CA THR A 126 13.39 22.30 -3.78
C THR A 126 12.16 23.16 -4.02
N ILE A 127 10.98 22.67 -3.62
CA ILE A 127 9.70 23.37 -3.70
C ILE A 127 9.74 24.65 -2.86
N TYR A 128 10.28 24.61 -1.64
CA TYR A 128 10.45 25.76 -0.78
C TYR A 128 11.52 26.75 -1.26
N GLY A 129 12.50 26.28 -2.04
CA GLY A 129 13.54 27.12 -2.65
C GLY A 129 13.08 27.84 -3.92
N ASP A 130 11.99 27.39 -4.54
CA ASP A 130 11.50 28.00 -5.78
C ASP A 130 10.83 29.36 -5.51
N PRO A 131 11.33 30.47 -6.10
CA PRO A 131 10.75 31.80 -5.89
C PRO A 131 9.30 31.89 -6.39
N ALA A 132 8.93 31.14 -7.45
CA ALA A 132 7.57 31.16 -7.96
C ALA A 132 6.58 30.52 -6.97
N ILE A 133 7.01 29.45 -6.30
CA ILE A 133 6.20 28.77 -5.29
C ILE A 133 6.11 29.63 -4.02
N ARG A 134 7.21 30.26 -3.60
CA ARG A 134 7.18 31.22 -2.49
C ARG A 134 6.19 32.35 -2.73
N GLU A 135 6.13 32.89 -3.94
CA GLU A 135 5.18 33.94 -4.29
C GLU A 135 3.73 33.43 -4.27
N GLN A 136 3.48 32.21 -4.76
CA GLN A 136 2.16 31.58 -4.66
C GLN A 136 1.74 31.32 -3.21
N VAL A 137 2.64 30.79 -2.38
CA VAL A 137 2.42 30.56 -0.95
C VAL A 137 2.19 31.88 -0.23
N ARG A 138 2.94 32.94 -0.57
CA ARG A 138 2.75 34.27 -0.01
C ARG A 138 1.37 34.83 -0.36
N ARG A 139 0.91 34.68 -1.61
CA ARG A 139 -0.43 35.10 -2.04
C ARG A 139 -1.52 34.33 -1.30
N LEU A 140 -1.37 33.02 -1.16
CA LEU A 140 -2.29 32.18 -0.40
C LEU A 140 -2.31 32.59 1.08
N TYR A 141 -1.14 32.80 1.68
CA TYR A 141 -0.99 33.26 3.06
C TYR A 141 -1.68 34.62 3.26
N THR A 142 -1.46 35.59 2.37
CA THR A 142 -2.14 36.89 2.44
C THR A 142 -3.65 36.76 2.27
N SER A 143 -4.12 35.88 1.38
CA SER A 143 -5.55 35.64 1.17
C SER A 143 -6.22 34.96 2.38
N ILE A 144 -5.49 34.11 3.09
CA ILE A 144 -5.98 33.49 4.33
C ILE A 144 -5.99 34.53 5.45
N LYS A 145 -4.91 35.33 5.55
CA LYS A 145 -4.78 36.39 6.56
C LYS A 145 -5.89 37.43 6.47
N THR A 146 -6.30 37.83 5.26
CA THR A 146 -7.39 38.82 5.07
C THR A 146 -8.78 38.26 5.40
N ARG A 147 -8.95 36.94 5.43
CA ARG A 147 -10.22 36.29 5.79
C ARG A 147 -10.32 35.92 7.26
N LEU A 148 -9.23 36.02 8.01
CA LEU A 148 -9.19 35.69 9.43
C LEU A 148 -9.56 36.91 10.30
N PRO A 149 -10.22 36.70 11.46
CA PRO A 149 -10.46 37.76 12.43
C PRO A 149 -9.15 38.44 12.86
N PRO A 150 -9.16 39.75 13.13
CA PRO A 150 -7.97 40.46 13.61
C PRO A 150 -7.47 39.80 14.91
N GLY A 151 -6.18 39.46 14.96
CA GLY A 151 -5.52 38.83 16.10
C GLY A 151 -5.17 37.35 15.92
N ILE A 152 -5.82 36.63 14.99
CA ILE A 152 -5.50 35.22 14.74
C ILE A 152 -4.46 35.11 13.63
N LYS A 153 -3.22 34.71 13.98
CA LYS A 153 -2.21 34.43 12.95
C LYS A 153 -2.52 33.10 12.24
N PRO A 154 -2.37 32.98 10.91
CA PRO A 154 -2.72 31.77 10.16
C PRO A 154 -1.93 30.53 10.60
N GLU A 155 -0.78 30.68 11.25
CA GLU A 155 -0.02 29.59 11.86
C GLU A 155 -0.84 28.85 12.92
N HIS A 156 -1.63 29.57 13.74
CA HIS A 156 -2.49 28.97 14.76
C HIS A 156 -3.63 28.18 14.12
N VAL A 157 -4.14 28.63 12.98
CA VAL A 157 -5.18 27.92 12.22
C VAL A 157 -4.62 26.64 11.64
N GLY A 158 -3.40 26.68 11.09
CA GLY A 158 -2.71 25.49 10.59
C GLY A 158 -2.45 24.46 11.70
N ILE A 159 -1.93 24.91 12.85
CA ILE A 159 -1.72 24.04 14.02
C ILE A 159 -3.05 23.48 14.52
N GLY A 160 -4.08 24.32 14.63
CA GLY A 160 -5.42 23.90 15.05
C GLY A 160 -6.03 22.86 14.11
N ALA A 161 -5.91 23.04 12.79
CA ALA A 161 -6.36 22.07 11.79
C ALA A 161 -5.59 20.75 11.87
N LEU A 162 -4.29 20.79 12.17
CA LEU A 162 -3.45 19.60 12.34
C LEU A 162 -3.84 18.84 13.62
N VAL A 163 -4.00 19.54 14.75
CA VAL A 163 -4.46 18.95 16.02
C VAL A 163 -5.86 18.35 15.85
N LEU A 164 -6.78 19.07 15.21
CA LEU A 164 -8.12 18.57 14.90
C LEU A 164 -8.05 17.30 14.03
N SER A 165 -7.15 17.26 13.04
CA SER A 165 -6.95 16.08 12.20
C SER A 165 -6.44 14.88 13.00
N ILE A 166 -5.47 15.08 13.91
CA ILE A 166 -4.98 14.01 14.80
C ILE A 166 -6.10 13.50 15.72
N ILE A 167 -6.91 14.41 16.28
CA ILE A 167 -8.07 14.05 17.12
C ILE A 167 -9.06 13.21 16.30
N LEU A 168 -9.41 13.62 15.08
CA LEU A 168 -10.29 12.85 14.20
C LEU A 168 -9.72 11.46 13.85
N VAL A 169 -8.41 11.37 13.60
CA VAL A 169 -7.72 10.08 13.38
C VAL A 169 -7.84 9.18 14.61
N ARG A 170 -7.71 9.74 15.82
CA ARG A 170 -7.79 8.99 17.08
C ARG A 170 -9.20 8.47 17.40
N PHE A 171 -10.24 9.22 17.03
CA PHE A 171 -11.64 8.86 17.30
C PHE A 171 -12.25 7.96 16.22
N ILE A 172 -12.02 8.28 14.94
CA ILE A 172 -12.65 7.56 13.82
C ILE A 172 -11.76 6.40 13.33
N GLY A 173 -10.44 6.49 13.56
CA GLY A 173 -9.44 5.60 13.01
C GLY A 173 -8.83 6.15 11.71
N PHE A 174 -7.55 5.85 11.48
CA PHE A 174 -6.77 6.40 10.38
C PHE A 174 -7.35 6.12 8.99
N SER A 175 -7.80 4.88 8.73
CA SER A 175 -8.38 4.48 7.44
C SER A 175 -9.66 5.27 7.11
N LYS A 176 -10.57 5.38 8.08
CA LYS A 176 -11.82 6.14 7.93
C LYS A 176 -11.56 7.65 7.80
N PHE A 177 -10.57 8.17 8.52
CA PHE A 177 -10.13 9.56 8.37
C PHE A 177 -9.61 9.85 6.96
N ILE A 178 -8.75 8.99 6.39
CA ILE A 178 -8.27 9.17 5.01
C ILE A 178 -9.45 9.20 4.03
N MET A 179 -10.41 8.29 4.17
CA MET A 179 -11.59 8.26 3.30
C MET A 179 -12.42 9.53 3.42
N LEU A 180 -12.68 10.01 4.65
CA LEU A 180 -13.38 11.27 4.89
C LEU A 180 -12.63 12.46 4.30
N PHE A 181 -11.31 12.51 4.50
CA PHE A 181 -10.45 13.57 3.99
C PHE A 181 -10.44 13.59 2.46
N CYS A 182 -10.32 12.42 1.81
CA CYS A 182 -10.40 12.31 0.36
C CYS A 182 -11.75 12.83 -0.16
N LEU A 183 -12.85 12.43 0.46
CA LEU A 183 -14.20 12.86 0.10
C LEU A 183 -14.39 14.37 0.30
N LEU A 184 -13.93 14.94 1.41
CA LEU A 184 -13.99 16.38 1.68
C LEU A 184 -13.08 17.16 0.73
N SER A 185 -11.90 16.65 0.40
CA SER A 185 -10.94 17.28 -0.51
C SER A 185 -11.42 17.30 -1.97
N MET A 186 -12.37 16.44 -2.33
CA MET A 186 -12.93 16.40 -3.67
C MET A 186 -13.66 17.70 -4.02
N VAL A 187 -14.39 18.30 -3.07
CA VAL A 187 -15.14 19.54 -3.30
C VAL A 187 -14.24 20.72 -3.68
N PRO A 188 -13.20 21.08 -2.90
CA PRO A 188 -12.28 22.15 -3.28
C PRO A 188 -11.46 21.79 -4.52
N LEU A 189 -11.17 20.51 -4.78
CA LEU A 189 -10.46 20.10 -6.00
C LEU A 189 -11.30 20.36 -7.26
N VAL A 190 -12.59 20.03 -7.24
CA VAL A 190 -13.54 20.30 -8.33
C VAL A 190 -13.75 21.81 -8.53
N CYS A 191 -13.78 22.56 -7.43
CA CYS A 191 -13.90 24.02 -7.44
C CYS A 191 -12.58 24.77 -7.70
N MET A 192 -11.44 24.07 -7.77
CA MET A 192 -10.12 24.67 -7.91
C MET A 192 -10.00 25.70 -9.04
N PRO A 193 -10.50 25.48 -10.27
CA PRO A 193 -10.40 26.48 -11.34
C PRO A 193 -11.15 27.77 -11.01
N ASP A 194 -12.28 27.69 -10.31
CA ASP A 194 -13.07 28.86 -9.90
C ASP A 194 -12.42 29.59 -8.70
N ILE A 195 -11.83 28.84 -7.77
CA ILE A 195 -11.03 29.40 -6.67
C ILE A 195 -9.78 30.11 -7.22
N ALA A 196 -9.11 29.52 -8.21
CA ALA A 196 -7.94 30.12 -8.86
C ALA A 196 -8.29 31.39 -9.65
N ALA A 197 -9.52 31.50 -10.16
CA ALA A 197 -10.06 32.71 -10.76
C ALA A 197 -10.46 33.80 -9.72
N GLY A 198 -10.30 33.51 -8.42
CA GLY A 198 -10.63 34.44 -7.35
C GLY A 198 -12.14 34.60 -7.10
N THR A 199 -12.96 33.67 -7.57
CA THR A 199 -14.41 33.74 -7.30
C THR A 199 -14.74 33.37 -5.85
N ASP A 200 -15.79 34.00 -5.32
CA ASP A 200 -16.26 33.75 -3.95
C ASP A 200 -16.70 32.30 -3.76
N ALA A 201 -16.49 31.78 -2.54
CA ALA A 201 -16.82 30.39 -2.20
C ALA A 201 -18.30 30.05 -2.46
N LYS A 202 -19.21 31.01 -2.25
CA LYS A 202 -20.64 30.85 -2.56
C LYS A 202 -20.89 30.67 -4.06
N THR A 203 -20.17 31.41 -4.90
CA THR A 203 -20.24 31.30 -6.35
C THR A 203 -19.60 30.00 -6.83
N CYS A 204 -18.49 29.58 -6.22
CA CYS A 204 -17.88 28.26 -6.48
C CYS A 204 -18.87 27.13 -6.16
N LEU A 205 -19.54 27.17 -5.01
CA LEU A 205 -20.52 26.15 -4.64
C LEU A 205 -21.74 26.14 -5.57
N LYS A 206 -22.17 27.31 -6.06
CA LYS A 206 -23.25 27.42 -7.05
C LYS A 206 -22.85 26.81 -8.41
N LYS A 207 -21.58 26.91 -8.80
CA LYS A 207 -21.04 26.34 -10.05
C LYS A 207 -20.58 24.87 -9.91
N PHE A 208 -20.51 24.35 -8.69
CA PHE A 208 -20.05 22.98 -8.43
C PHE A 208 -20.76 21.91 -9.29
N PRO A 209 -22.09 21.93 -9.48
CA PRO A 209 -22.78 20.94 -10.33
C PRO A 209 -22.28 20.89 -11.76
N THR A 210 -22.07 22.06 -12.36
CA THR A 210 -21.58 22.20 -13.73
C THR A 210 -20.14 21.70 -13.84
N ARG A 211 -19.27 22.06 -12.88
CA ARG A 211 -17.88 21.57 -12.83
C ARG A 211 -17.78 20.06 -12.62
N TRP A 212 -18.60 19.53 -11.72
CA TRP A 212 -18.66 18.11 -11.46
C TRP A 212 -19.12 17.33 -12.70
N ARG A 213 -20.12 17.85 -13.41
CA ARG A 213 -20.54 17.32 -14.71
C ARG A 213 -19.40 17.36 -15.72
N GLU A 214 -18.68 18.47 -15.87
CA GLU A 214 -17.54 18.59 -16.80
C GLU A 214 -16.48 17.50 -16.53
N ILE A 215 -16.13 17.27 -15.25
CA ILE A 215 -15.19 16.22 -14.85
C ILE A 215 -15.73 14.83 -15.18
N LEU A 216 -17.01 14.56 -14.92
CA LEU A 216 -17.64 13.29 -15.27
C LEU A 216 -17.66 13.06 -16.78
N VAL A 217 -18.00 14.08 -17.58
CA VAL A 217 -17.98 14.01 -19.05
C VAL A 217 -16.57 13.74 -19.53
N GLN A 218 -15.57 14.41 -18.96
CA GLN A 218 -14.16 14.22 -19.31
C GLN A 218 -13.65 12.82 -18.94
N ALA A 219 -14.02 12.31 -17.76
CA ALA A 219 -13.59 11.00 -17.28
C ALA A 219 -14.30 9.83 -17.97
N THR A 220 -15.58 10.02 -18.33
CA THR A 220 -16.42 8.94 -18.87
C THR A 220 -16.63 9.01 -20.38
N GLY A 221 -16.44 10.16 -21.01
CA GLY A 221 -16.72 10.40 -22.43
C GLY A 221 -18.20 10.58 -22.78
N TYR A 222 -19.13 10.46 -21.82
CA TYR A 222 -20.56 10.64 -22.09
C TYR A 222 -20.94 12.12 -22.10
N THR A 223 -21.17 12.69 -23.29
CA THR A 223 -21.49 14.13 -23.45
C THR A 223 -22.89 14.52 -22.99
N ARG A 224 -23.82 13.56 -22.90
CA ARG A 224 -25.25 13.78 -22.58
C ARG A 224 -25.62 13.61 -21.09
N ILE A 225 -24.67 13.75 -20.17
CA ILE A 225 -24.97 13.74 -18.73
C ILE A 225 -25.61 15.08 -18.35
N SER A 226 -26.82 15.07 -17.75
CA SER A 226 -27.45 16.28 -17.22
C SER A 226 -26.78 16.71 -15.90
N GLU A 227 -26.81 18.01 -15.58
CA GLU A 227 -26.27 18.51 -14.31
C GLU A 227 -26.96 17.87 -13.09
N LYS A 228 -28.28 17.66 -13.17
CA LYS A 228 -29.04 16.97 -12.12
C LYS A 228 -28.55 15.53 -11.92
N ALA A 229 -28.31 14.80 -13.01
CA ALA A 229 -27.77 13.44 -12.94
C ALA A 229 -26.36 13.41 -12.33
N ALA A 230 -25.52 14.39 -12.66
CA ALA A 230 -24.18 14.54 -12.07
C ALA A 230 -24.26 14.76 -10.54
N ILE A 231 -25.13 15.66 -10.06
CA ILE A 231 -25.33 15.88 -8.61
C ILE A 231 -25.88 14.61 -7.95
N ILE A 232 -26.87 13.94 -8.55
CA ILE A 232 -27.44 12.70 -7.99
C ILE A 232 -26.33 11.64 -7.87
N GLY A 233 -25.49 11.49 -8.89
CA GLY A 233 -24.33 10.59 -8.83
C GLY A 233 -23.34 10.96 -7.72
N PHE A 234 -23.06 12.25 -7.53
CA PHE A 234 -22.25 12.72 -6.41
C PHE A 234 -22.90 12.42 -5.05
N GLY A 235 -24.21 12.64 -4.93
CA GLY A 235 -24.99 12.33 -3.72
C GLY A 235 -24.97 10.84 -3.37
N ILE A 236 -25.12 9.96 -4.36
CA ILE A 236 -25.00 8.51 -4.18
C ILE A 236 -23.58 8.14 -3.73
N LEU A 237 -22.55 8.72 -4.34
CA LEU A 237 -21.15 8.50 -3.96
C LEU A 237 -20.87 8.95 -2.52
N LEU A 238 -21.41 10.12 -2.12
CA LEU A 238 -21.34 10.60 -0.74
C LEU A 238 -22.02 9.64 0.22
N LEU A 239 -23.26 9.22 -0.06
CA LEU A 239 -24.01 8.30 0.79
C LEU A 239 -23.33 6.94 0.94
N LEU A 240 -22.79 6.38 -0.14
CA LEU A 240 -22.05 5.12 -0.09
C LEU A 240 -20.77 5.25 0.74
N SER A 241 -20.03 6.35 0.55
CA SER A 241 -18.80 6.60 1.31
C SER A 241 -19.09 6.82 2.79
N LEU A 242 -20.16 7.57 3.12
CA LEU A 242 -20.59 7.81 4.49
C LEU A 242 -21.03 6.50 5.15
N LYS A 243 -21.78 5.65 4.43
CA LYS A 243 -22.18 4.33 4.90
C LYS A 243 -20.96 3.46 5.23
N ILE A 244 -19.92 3.46 4.38
CA ILE A 244 -18.68 2.74 4.66
C ILE A 244 -17.98 3.30 5.90
N LEU A 245 -18.03 4.62 6.11
CA LEU A 245 -17.47 5.27 7.30
C LEU A 245 -18.16 4.82 8.60
N PHE A 246 -19.49 4.66 8.56
CA PHE A 246 -20.27 4.21 9.71
C PHE A 246 -20.32 2.71 9.90
N THR A 247 -20.09 1.93 8.85
CA THR A 247 -20.01 0.46 8.98
C THR A 247 -18.78 0.14 9.82
N GLN A 248 -18.99 -0.47 10.98
CA GLN A 248 -17.88 -1.03 11.76
C GLN A 248 -17.24 -2.09 10.88
N ALA A 249 -15.92 -1.98 10.64
CA ALA A 249 -15.22 -3.01 9.91
C ALA A 249 -15.44 -4.30 10.68
N ALA A 250 -16.13 -5.27 10.07
CA ALA A 250 -16.23 -6.59 10.66
C ALA A 250 -14.80 -7.05 10.92
N PRO A 251 -14.48 -7.57 12.13
CA PRO A 251 -13.15 -8.09 12.40
C PRO A 251 -12.84 -9.04 11.25
N ILE A 252 -11.75 -8.74 10.53
CA ILE A 252 -11.29 -9.60 9.45
C ILE A 252 -11.10 -10.95 10.13
N PRO A 253 -11.85 -11.99 9.76
CA PRO A 253 -11.59 -13.31 10.30
C PRO A 253 -10.16 -13.59 9.87
N VAL A 254 -9.22 -13.54 10.83
CA VAL A 254 -7.91 -14.14 10.64
C VAL A 254 -8.23 -15.52 10.14
N SER A 255 -7.85 -15.80 8.89
CA SER A 255 -8.00 -17.11 8.33
C SER A 255 -7.17 -18.01 9.23
N SER A 256 -7.82 -18.60 10.23
CA SER A 256 -7.30 -19.77 10.90
C SER A 256 -7.02 -20.70 9.74
N VAL A 257 -5.75 -20.92 9.47
CA VAL A 257 -5.32 -21.97 8.56
C VAL A 257 -6.12 -23.17 9.00
N ASN A 258 -7.08 -23.59 8.16
CA ASN A 258 -7.81 -24.81 8.38
C ASN A 258 -6.75 -25.88 8.26
N THR A 259 -6.12 -26.23 9.37
CA THR A 259 -5.51 -27.53 9.54
C THR A 259 -6.67 -28.48 9.35
N GLU A 260 -6.78 -29.03 8.14
CA GLU A 260 -7.80 -30.00 7.78
C GLU A 260 -7.75 -31.10 8.85
N SER A 261 -8.81 -31.07 9.65
CA SER A 261 -9.28 -32.12 10.51
C SER A 261 -9.37 -33.42 9.70
N LEU A 262 -8.27 -34.16 9.61
CA LEU A 262 -8.30 -35.60 9.36
C LEU A 262 -9.21 -36.20 10.44
N GLY A 263 -10.24 -36.90 9.98
CA GLY A 263 -11.44 -37.23 10.76
C GLY A 263 -11.18 -38.05 12.04
N PRO A 264 -12.14 -38.00 12.98
CA PRO A 264 -12.08 -38.76 14.21
C PRO A 264 -12.62 -40.16 13.94
N ASP A 265 -11.77 -41.09 13.52
CA ASP A 265 -12.05 -42.52 13.65
C ASP A 265 -10.73 -43.27 13.54
N ASN A 266 -10.06 -43.44 14.68
CA ASN A 266 -9.16 -44.55 14.99
C ASN A 266 -8.80 -44.48 16.49
N THR A 267 -9.77 -44.85 17.32
CA THR A 267 -9.56 -45.15 18.76
C THR A 267 -8.81 -46.47 18.91
N TRP A 268 -7.51 -46.52 18.60
CA TRP A 268 -6.66 -47.67 18.93
C TRP A 268 -5.44 -47.20 19.73
N GLY A 269 -5.54 -47.39 21.05
CA GLY A 269 -4.44 -47.52 22.01
C GLY A 269 -3.20 -46.65 21.78
N THR A 270 -3.25 -45.38 22.20
CA THR A 270 -2.02 -44.64 22.52
C THR A 270 -1.32 -45.36 23.66
N ASN A 271 -0.24 -46.07 23.32
CA ASN A 271 0.67 -46.74 24.22
C ASN A 271 1.16 -45.77 25.32
N ASP A 272 1.13 -46.20 26.58
CA ASP A 272 1.63 -45.43 27.74
C ASP A 272 3.07 -44.91 27.56
N HIS A 273 3.84 -45.52 26.65
CA HIS A 273 5.20 -45.14 26.34
C HIS A 273 5.34 -43.72 25.73
N THR A 274 4.37 -43.30 24.91
CA THR A 274 4.39 -41.96 24.31
C THR A 274 4.13 -40.90 25.38
N ARG A 275 3.26 -41.19 26.35
CA ARG A 275 2.92 -40.29 27.45
C ARG A 275 4.09 -40.04 28.41
N GLN A 276 4.98 -41.01 28.55
CA GLN A 276 6.20 -40.88 29.36
C GLN A 276 7.27 -40.02 28.68
N PHE A 277 7.46 -40.16 27.37
CA PHE A 277 8.41 -39.36 26.60
C PHE A 277 8.07 -37.86 26.66
N TRP A 278 6.78 -37.51 26.62
CA TRP A 278 6.33 -36.11 26.67
C TRP A 278 6.46 -35.43 28.04
N LYS A 279 6.57 -36.19 29.14
CA LYS A 279 6.89 -35.60 30.45
C LYS A 279 8.30 -35.02 30.51
N GLU A 280 9.18 -35.45 29.60
CA GLU A 280 10.55 -34.97 29.53
C GLU A 280 10.68 -33.66 28.74
N PHE A 281 9.68 -33.28 27.93
CA PHE A 281 9.65 -32.07 27.09
C PHE A 281 8.65 -31.02 27.60
N GLU A 282 8.63 -30.79 28.92
CA GLU A 282 7.61 -29.95 29.57
C GLU A 282 7.83 -28.45 29.32
N THR A 283 9.05 -28.02 28.94
CA THR A 283 9.35 -26.61 28.71
C THR A 283 9.49 -26.25 27.23
N ALA A 284 9.02 -25.05 26.87
CA ALA A 284 9.17 -24.49 25.52
C ALA A 284 10.63 -24.38 25.06
N GLU A 285 11.57 -24.35 26.02
CA GLU A 285 13.01 -24.34 25.76
C GLU A 285 13.48 -25.67 25.13
N ASP A 286 12.92 -26.81 25.55
CA ASP A 286 13.31 -28.12 25.03
C ASP A 286 12.79 -28.34 23.60
N MET A 287 11.59 -27.84 23.29
CA MET A 287 11.10 -27.79 21.90
C MET A 287 11.98 -26.91 21.01
N TYR A 288 12.50 -25.80 21.54
CA TYR A 288 13.41 -24.94 20.79
C TYR A 288 14.77 -25.60 20.56
N LYS A 289 15.31 -26.31 21.56
CA LYS A 289 16.56 -27.08 21.44
C LYS A 289 16.44 -28.21 20.42
N LEU A 290 15.30 -28.90 20.35
CA LEU A 290 15.02 -29.90 19.32
C LEU A 290 15.05 -29.31 17.91
N GLY A 291 14.37 -28.17 17.70
CA GLY A 291 14.40 -27.46 16.42
C GLY A 291 15.79 -26.96 16.04
N PHE A 292 16.59 -26.54 17.02
CA PHE A 292 17.97 -26.13 16.82
C PHE A 292 18.87 -27.31 16.43
N ALA A 293 18.73 -28.45 17.12
CA ALA A 293 19.49 -29.66 16.82
C ALA A 293 19.13 -30.24 15.43
N ASP A 294 17.87 -30.15 15.02
CA ASP A 294 17.45 -30.52 13.66
C ASP A 294 18.09 -29.63 12.59
N ALA A 295 18.16 -28.31 12.85
CA ALA A 295 18.83 -27.38 11.95
C ALA A 295 20.35 -27.64 11.88
N GLU A 296 21.00 -27.92 13.01
CA GLU A 296 22.43 -28.25 13.06
C GLU A 296 22.73 -29.57 12.34
N ALA A 297 21.83 -30.55 12.44
CA ALA A 297 21.91 -31.82 11.73
C ALA A 297 21.43 -31.76 10.26
N SER A 298 21.04 -30.59 9.75
CA SER A 298 20.50 -30.40 8.40
C SER A 298 19.26 -31.26 8.09
N LYS A 299 18.43 -31.53 9.11
CA LYS A 299 17.12 -32.19 8.96
C LYS A 299 16.03 -31.15 8.71
N GLU A 300 14.90 -31.56 8.15
CA GLU A 300 13.73 -30.68 8.03
C GLU A 300 13.24 -30.23 9.42
N TYR A 301 12.78 -28.98 9.51
CA TYR A 301 12.33 -28.40 10.78
C TYR A 301 11.20 -29.26 11.38
N GLY A 302 11.44 -29.82 12.57
CA GLY A 302 10.49 -30.69 13.24
C GLY A 302 10.58 -32.17 12.86
N ALA A 303 11.62 -32.59 12.14
CA ALA A 303 11.85 -34.02 11.86
C ALA A 303 12.06 -34.86 13.12
N SER A 304 12.59 -34.25 14.19
CA SER A 304 12.71 -34.90 15.50
C SER A 304 11.50 -34.66 16.41
N LEU A 305 10.51 -33.88 15.98
CA LEU A 305 9.23 -33.77 16.69
C LEU A 305 8.40 -35.03 16.41
N PRO A 306 7.81 -35.67 17.44
CA PRO A 306 6.92 -36.79 17.22
C PRO A 306 5.74 -36.37 16.35
N VAL A 307 5.34 -37.26 15.43
CA VAL A 307 4.38 -37.00 14.34
C VAL A 307 3.00 -36.51 14.84
N ASP A 308 2.69 -36.70 16.13
CA ASP A 308 1.44 -36.28 16.77
C ASP A 308 1.50 -34.95 17.55
N ALA A 309 2.58 -34.16 17.42
CA ALA A 309 2.76 -32.91 18.18
C ALA A 309 1.64 -31.86 17.97
N ALA A 310 0.92 -31.91 16.84
CA ALA A 310 -0.20 -31.02 16.56
C ALA A 310 -1.43 -31.25 17.47
N SER A 311 -1.53 -32.43 18.11
CA SER A 311 -2.62 -32.77 19.05
C SER A 311 -2.34 -32.31 20.48
N ILE A 312 -1.11 -31.87 20.76
CA ILE A 312 -0.70 -31.44 22.09
C ILE A 312 -1.16 -30.00 22.28
N LYS A 313 -2.35 -29.85 22.87
CA LYS A 313 -2.68 -28.63 23.62
C LYS A 313 -1.55 -28.45 24.64
N LEU A 314 -0.67 -27.48 24.40
CA LEU A 314 0.24 -26.93 25.41
C LEU A 314 -0.62 -26.56 26.63
N ALA A 315 -0.74 -27.50 27.55
CA ALA A 315 -1.26 -27.25 28.87
C ALA A 315 -0.16 -26.43 29.55
N LEU A 316 -0.19 -25.10 29.38
CA LEU A 316 0.52 -24.23 30.30
C LEU A 316 0.00 -24.62 31.68
N SER A 317 0.85 -25.29 32.45
CA SER A 317 0.55 -25.70 33.80
C SER A 317 0.26 -24.44 34.60
N SER A 318 -1.02 -24.09 34.78
CA SER A 318 -1.47 -23.04 35.68
C SER A 318 -1.41 -23.51 37.14
N GLY A 319 -0.57 -24.51 37.43
CA GLY A 319 -0.39 -25.12 38.74
C GLY A 319 0.68 -24.38 39.53
N GLY A 320 0.28 -23.24 40.09
CA GLY A 320 1.07 -22.45 41.03
C GLY A 320 0.15 -21.65 41.94
N GLU A 321 -0.86 -22.29 42.54
CA GLU A 321 -1.57 -21.74 43.70
C GLU A 321 -0.62 -21.73 44.91
N GLU A 322 0.29 -20.77 44.95
CA GLU A 322 0.88 -20.33 46.21
C GLU A 322 -0.05 -19.29 46.81
N LYS A 323 -0.69 -19.67 47.93
CA LYS A 323 -1.48 -18.78 48.79
C LYS A 323 -0.61 -17.63 49.29
N ILE A 324 -0.54 -16.54 48.54
CA ILE A 324 -0.03 -15.25 49.02
C ILE A 324 -1.24 -14.36 49.25
N SER A 325 -1.73 -14.38 50.49
CA SER A 325 -2.63 -13.37 51.03
C SER A 325 -1.88 -12.04 51.14
N SER A 326 -2.13 -11.10 50.22
CA SER A 326 -1.82 -9.68 50.44
C SER A 326 -2.50 -8.82 49.39
N ALA A 327 -3.48 -8.05 49.87
CA ALA A 327 -4.15 -6.91 49.26
C ALA A 327 -3.41 -6.24 48.09
N GLY A 328 -4.06 -6.25 46.93
CA GLY A 328 -3.68 -5.50 45.75
C GLY A 328 -4.67 -5.79 44.64
N GLU A 329 -5.81 -5.09 44.66
CA GLU A 329 -6.79 -5.06 43.57
C GLU A 329 -6.10 -4.63 42.27
N TYR A 330 -5.72 -5.61 41.46
CA TYR A 330 -5.62 -5.44 40.03
C TYR A 330 -6.55 -6.48 39.44
N GLU A 331 -7.68 -6.01 38.89
CA GLU A 331 -8.62 -6.79 38.09
C GLU A 331 -7.85 -7.48 36.96
N SER A 332 -7.45 -8.73 37.22
CA SER A 332 -6.97 -9.65 36.21
C SER A 332 -8.15 -9.91 35.29
N ASN A 333 -8.09 -9.35 34.08
CA ASN A 333 -9.02 -9.65 33.01
C ASN A 333 -8.98 -11.15 32.72
N ASP A 334 -9.94 -11.88 33.29
CA ASP A 334 -10.29 -13.23 32.91
C ASP A 334 -10.52 -13.24 31.39
N TRP A 335 -9.55 -13.77 30.66
CA TRP A 335 -9.72 -14.13 29.26
C TRP A 335 -10.64 -15.35 29.21
N GLN A 336 -11.93 -15.14 29.45
CA GLN A 336 -12.97 -16.10 29.19
C GLN A 336 -12.86 -16.51 27.73
N TYR A 337 -12.51 -17.77 27.52
CA TYR A 337 -12.52 -18.41 26.22
C TYR A 337 -13.97 -18.44 25.73
N GLN A 338 -14.40 -17.40 25.01
CA GLN A 338 -15.68 -17.42 24.33
C GLN A 338 -15.62 -18.57 23.33
N SER A 339 -16.51 -19.55 23.50
CA SER A 339 -16.76 -20.59 22.51
C SER A 339 -16.91 -19.94 21.13
N PRO A 340 -16.27 -20.49 20.08
CA PRO A 340 -16.22 -19.85 18.77
C PRO A 340 -17.66 -19.58 18.32
N GLN A 341 -18.05 -18.30 18.34
CA GLN A 341 -19.36 -17.89 17.88
C GLN A 341 -19.51 -18.39 16.45
N SER A 342 -20.60 -19.10 16.18
CA SER A 342 -20.90 -19.61 14.84
C SER A 342 -20.70 -18.48 13.84
N THR A 343 -19.78 -18.70 12.89
CA THR A 343 -19.41 -17.71 11.89
C THR A 343 -20.68 -17.35 11.13
N LYS A 344 -21.28 -16.20 11.49
CA LYS A 344 -22.42 -15.64 10.76
C LYS A 344 -22.03 -15.64 9.30
N LYS A 345 -22.81 -16.34 8.46
CA LYS A 345 -22.68 -16.37 7.00
C LYS A 345 -22.48 -14.93 6.52
N GLN A 346 -21.23 -14.54 6.26
CA GLN A 346 -20.92 -13.26 5.68
C GLN A 346 -21.47 -13.29 4.25
N ASN A 347 -22.22 -12.24 3.89
CA ASN A 347 -22.72 -12.10 2.54
C ASN A 347 -21.54 -12.12 1.56
N LYS A 348 -21.55 -13.11 0.66
CA LYS A 348 -20.48 -13.37 -0.32
C LYS A 348 -20.30 -12.23 -1.35
N PHE A 349 -21.24 -11.30 -1.39
CA PHE A 349 -21.16 -10.10 -2.21
C PHE A 349 -20.32 -9.01 -1.52
N GLY A 350 -19.01 -9.25 -1.46
CA GLY A 350 -18.04 -8.33 -0.86
C GLY A 350 -17.70 -7.13 -1.75
N PHE A 351 -17.12 -6.10 -1.13
CA PHE A 351 -16.58 -4.91 -1.81
C PHE A 351 -15.54 -5.26 -2.89
N THR A 352 -14.83 -6.38 -2.72
CA THR A 352 -13.89 -6.94 -3.70
C THR A 352 -14.57 -7.25 -5.04
N THR A 353 -15.77 -7.83 -5.01
CA THR A 353 -16.55 -8.13 -6.22
C THR A 353 -16.95 -6.85 -6.95
N ILE A 354 -17.31 -5.78 -6.23
CA ILE A 354 -17.64 -4.49 -6.84
C ILE A 354 -16.43 -3.88 -7.54
N ILE A 355 -15.25 -3.91 -6.89
CA ILE A 355 -14.00 -3.44 -7.52
C ILE A 355 -13.66 -4.27 -8.75
N ALA A 356 -13.81 -5.60 -8.68
CA ALA A 356 -13.57 -6.48 -9.81
C ALA A 356 -14.50 -6.16 -10.99
N ILE A 357 -15.78 -5.92 -10.75
CA ILE A 357 -16.75 -5.53 -11.79
C ILE A 357 -16.37 -4.17 -12.41
N VAL A 358 -16.03 -3.17 -11.60
CA VAL A 358 -15.66 -1.83 -12.11
C VAL A 358 -14.35 -1.88 -12.90
N SER A 359 -13.35 -2.61 -12.41
CA SER A 359 -12.08 -2.82 -13.10
C SER A 359 -12.27 -3.56 -14.42
N LEU A 360 -13.10 -4.60 -14.42
CA LEU A 360 -13.46 -5.36 -15.61
C LEU A 360 -14.21 -4.49 -16.62
N MET A 361 -15.22 -3.72 -16.19
CA MET A 361 -15.93 -2.80 -17.08
C MET A 361 -15.02 -1.74 -17.69
N ARG A 362 -14.08 -1.20 -16.92
CA ARG A 362 -13.10 -0.24 -17.43
C ARG A 362 -12.18 -0.85 -18.47
N THR A 363 -11.62 -2.02 -18.18
CA THR A 363 -10.73 -2.73 -19.12
C THR A 363 -11.49 -3.19 -20.36
N LEU A 364 -12.72 -3.70 -20.23
CA LEU A 364 -13.58 -4.02 -21.36
C LEU A 364 -13.85 -2.79 -22.23
N LYS A 365 -14.08 -1.63 -21.59
CA LYS A 365 -14.31 -0.38 -22.31
C LYS A 365 -13.10 0.03 -23.15
N GLU A 366 -11.90 -0.02 -22.56
CA GLU A 366 -10.65 0.30 -23.26
C GLU A 366 -10.35 -0.70 -24.40
N LEU A 367 -10.72 -1.97 -24.21
CA LEU A 367 -10.48 -3.03 -25.20
C LEU A 367 -11.48 -3.03 -26.36
N ALA A 368 -12.77 -2.90 -26.04
CA ALA A 368 -13.86 -3.16 -27.00
C ALA A 368 -14.40 -1.93 -27.71
N PHE A 369 -14.17 -0.71 -27.20
CA PHE A 369 -14.79 0.49 -27.74
C PHE A 369 -13.82 1.27 -28.60
N THR A 370 -14.26 1.57 -29.81
CA THR A 370 -13.61 2.53 -30.71
C THR A 370 -13.70 3.96 -30.15
N PRO A 371 -12.90 4.93 -30.64
CA PRO A 371 -13.02 6.35 -30.25
C PRO A 371 -14.44 6.92 -30.41
N ASP A 372 -15.22 6.38 -31.35
CA ASP A 372 -16.62 6.73 -31.59
C ASP A 372 -17.60 6.05 -30.61
N ASN A 373 -17.08 5.37 -29.58
CA ASN A 373 -17.82 4.66 -28.56
C ASN A 373 -18.73 3.54 -29.11
N ARG A 374 -18.38 2.97 -30.28
CA ARG A 374 -19.03 1.79 -30.84
C ARG A 374 -18.26 0.53 -30.47
N PRO A 375 -18.95 -0.53 -30.00
CA PRO A 375 -18.30 -1.80 -29.69
C PRO A 375 -17.81 -2.45 -31.00
N ASN A 376 -16.54 -2.84 -31.06
CA ASN A 376 -15.95 -3.57 -32.17
C ASN A 376 -15.23 -4.82 -31.63
N PHE A 377 -15.80 -6.00 -31.91
CA PHE A 377 -15.28 -7.27 -31.41
C PHE A 377 -13.91 -7.64 -31.99
N GLN A 378 -13.63 -7.25 -33.24
CA GLN A 378 -12.34 -7.51 -33.88
C GLN A 378 -11.24 -6.66 -33.24
N LEU A 379 -11.57 -5.40 -32.88
CA LEU A 379 -10.68 -4.54 -32.11
C LEU A 379 -10.44 -5.09 -30.70
N PHE A 380 -11.49 -5.59 -30.04
CA PHE A 380 -11.38 -6.26 -28.74
C PHE A 380 -10.36 -7.40 -28.77
N LEU A 381 -10.48 -8.34 -29.72
CA LEU A 381 -9.55 -9.45 -29.85
C LEU A 381 -8.11 -8.99 -30.15
N THR A 382 -7.96 -7.96 -30.98
CA THR A 382 -6.64 -7.42 -31.33
C THR A 382 -5.98 -6.77 -30.12
N ASN A 383 -6.72 -5.91 -29.40
CA ASN A 383 -6.23 -5.23 -28.20
C ASN A 383 -5.98 -6.19 -27.04
N LEU A 384 -6.78 -7.26 -26.93
CA LEU A 384 -6.59 -8.29 -25.91
C LEU A 384 -5.31 -9.10 -26.14
N LYS A 385 -4.96 -9.37 -27.41
CA LYS A 385 -3.66 -9.98 -27.77
C LYS A 385 -2.47 -9.04 -27.56
N MET A 386 -2.67 -7.74 -27.66
CA MET A 386 -1.64 -6.73 -27.42
C MET A 386 -1.53 -6.27 -25.96
N LEU A 387 -2.38 -6.81 -25.06
CA LEU A 387 -2.40 -6.42 -23.67
C LEU A 387 -1.15 -6.96 -22.93
N GLU A 388 -0.54 -6.13 -22.09
CA GLU A 388 0.57 -6.54 -21.23
C GLU A 388 0.15 -7.72 -20.32
N SER A 389 1.04 -8.70 -20.14
CA SER A 389 0.72 -9.96 -19.44
C SER A 389 0.16 -9.76 -18.03
N TRP A 390 0.59 -8.74 -17.29
CA TRP A 390 0.08 -8.47 -15.95
C TRP A 390 -1.37 -7.95 -15.96
N LYS A 391 -1.75 -7.15 -16.98
CA LYS A 391 -3.14 -6.68 -17.15
C LYS A 391 -4.05 -7.85 -17.50
N LEU A 392 -3.55 -8.79 -18.29
CA LEU A 392 -4.26 -10.01 -18.67
C LEU A 392 -4.48 -10.91 -17.43
N GLY A 393 -3.46 -11.04 -16.58
CA GLY A 393 -3.57 -11.70 -15.26
C GLY A 393 -4.61 -11.02 -14.35
N LEU A 394 -4.58 -9.69 -14.26
CA LEU A 394 -5.56 -8.93 -13.45
C LEU A 394 -6.99 -9.10 -13.97
N LEU A 395 -7.17 -9.06 -15.29
CA LEU A 395 -8.46 -9.32 -15.94
C LEU A 395 -8.95 -10.74 -15.62
N GLY A 396 -8.07 -11.75 -15.68
CA GLY A 396 -8.38 -13.13 -15.28
C GLY A 396 -8.83 -13.25 -13.82
N VAL A 397 -8.13 -12.57 -12.90
CA VAL A 397 -8.52 -12.53 -11.47
C VAL A 397 -9.87 -11.85 -11.27
N CYS A 398 -10.14 -10.73 -11.97
CA CYS A 398 -11.44 -10.07 -11.90
C CYS A 398 -12.57 -10.97 -12.40
N VAL A 399 -12.37 -11.66 -13.53
CA VAL A 399 -13.34 -12.64 -14.07
C VAL A 399 -13.57 -13.76 -13.06
N TYR A 400 -12.50 -14.36 -12.53
CA TYR A 400 -12.58 -15.44 -11.53
C TYR A 400 -13.35 -15.02 -10.28
N GLN A 401 -13.08 -13.82 -9.74
CA GLN A 401 -13.79 -13.31 -8.57
C GLN A 401 -15.28 -13.08 -8.84
N ILE A 402 -15.64 -12.57 -10.02
CA ILE A 402 -17.04 -12.40 -10.42
C ILE A 402 -17.70 -13.78 -10.53
N PHE A 403 -17.10 -14.74 -11.23
CA PHE A 403 -17.63 -16.09 -11.34
C PHE A 403 -17.80 -16.76 -9.98
N ASN A 404 -16.79 -16.67 -9.10
CA ASN A 404 -16.85 -17.24 -7.77
C ASN A 404 -17.96 -16.63 -6.92
N ALA A 405 -18.17 -15.30 -7.03
CA ALA A 405 -19.23 -14.61 -6.29
C ALA A 405 -20.65 -14.90 -6.81
N PHE A 406 -20.81 -15.31 -8.07
CA PHE A 406 -22.11 -15.65 -8.65
C PHE A 406 -22.44 -17.14 -8.58
N LEU A 407 -21.43 -18.02 -8.66
CA LEU A 407 -21.64 -19.47 -8.65
C LEU A 407 -21.64 -20.10 -7.25
N PHE A 408 -20.91 -19.51 -6.30
CA PHE A 408 -20.81 -20.01 -4.93
C PHE A 408 -21.39 -19.00 -3.96
#